data_AF-A0A485AC46-F1
#
_entry.id   AF-A0A485AC46-F1
#
_cell.length_a   1.000
_cell.length_b   1.000
_cell.length_c   1.000
_cell.angle_alpha   90.00
_cell.angle_beta   90.00
_cell.angle_gamma   90.00
#
_symmetry.space_group_name_H-M   'P 1'
#
loop_
_entity.id
_entity.type
_entity.pdbx_description
1 polymer ?
#
loop_
_entity_poly.entity_id
_entity_poly.type
_entity_poly.pdbx_seq_one_letter_code
_entity_poly.pdbx_strand_id
1 'polypeptide(L)'
;MKPARIPQTVSAPVSWAQMPWGEYYREAIDRQLKPWLGKLYGFHLLKVGNLSAEINTEACAISHQVNISLEGSPIQVMADPLHLPFAEKSVDACLLSHTLPWCSDPHRLLR
;
A
#
# COMPACT_ATOMS: atom_id res chain seq x y z
N MET A 1 16.68 -14.37 -13.64
CA MET A 1 16.38 -14.08 -12.22
C MET A 1 15.72 -15.29 -11.60
N LYS A 2 16.22 -15.81 -10.47
CA LYS A 2 15.51 -16.84 -9.71
C LYS A 2 14.24 -16.23 -9.13
N PRO A 3 13.05 -16.85 -9.27
CA PRO A 3 11.85 -16.35 -8.64
C PRO A 3 12.00 -16.50 -7.12
N ALA A 4 11.98 -15.38 -6.41
CA ALA A 4 11.83 -15.35 -4.96
C ALA A 4 10.36 -15.66 -4.62
N ARG A 5 9.91 -16.88 -4.92
CA ARG A 5 8.62 -17.38 -4.47
C ARG A 5 8.74 -17.69 -2.99
N ILE A 6 8.08 -16.89 -2.15
CA ILE A 6 7.97 -17.18 -0.72
C ILE A 6 7.01 -18.38 -0.61
N PRO A 7 7.46 -19.56 -0.10
CA PRO A 7 6.64 -20.78 -0.07
C PRO A 7 5.46 -20.70 0.90
N GLN A 8 5.46 -19.72 1.80
CA GLN A 8 4.40 -19.49 2.78
C GLN A 8 3.76 -18.13 2.50
N THR A 9 2.60 -18.15 1.86
CA THR A 9 1.69 -17.01 1.81
C THR A 9 1.08 -16.86 3.20
N VAL A 10 1.81 -16.19 4.09
CA VAL A 10 1.21 -15.75 5.35
C VAL A 10 0.21 -14.65 4.98
N SER A 11 -1.03 -14.77 5.46
CA SER A 11 -2.05 -13.77 5.26
C SER A 11 -1.59 -12.45 5.87
N ALA A 12 -1.61 -11.37 5.09
CA ALA A 12 -1.33 -10.04 5.62
C ALA A 12 -2.32 -9.73 6.76
N PRO A 13 -1.88 -9.05 7.82
CA PRO A 13 -2.81 -8.55 8.81
C PRO A 13 -3.72 -7.52 8.14
N VAL A 14 -4.99 -7.54 8.55
CA VAL A 14 -5.98 -6.61 8.04
C VAL A 14 -5.69 -5.21 8.60
N SER A 15 -5.22 -5.08 9.83
CA SER A 15 -4.97 -3.77 10.44
C SER A 15 -3.65 -3.72 11.20
N TRP A 16 -3.06 -2.53 11.35
CA TRP A 16 -1.92 -2.33 12.23
C TRP A 16 -2.23 -2.75 13.67
N ALA A 17 -3.47 -2.59 14.14
CA ALA A 17 -3.90 -3.03 15.47
C ALA A 17 -3.75 -4.55 15.72
N GLN A 18 -3.65 -5.38 14.68
CA GLN A 18 -3.45 -6.83 14.82
C GLN A 18 -2.00 -7.23 15.08
N MET A 19 -1.05 -6.30 14.88
CA MET A 19 0.37 -6.54 15.12
C MET A 19 0.77 -6.02 16.51
N PRO A 20 1.69 -6.72 17.22
CA PRO A 20 2.28 -6.17 18.43
C PRO A 20 2.93 -4.82 18.14
N TRP A 21 2.56 -3.78 18.91
CA TRP A 21 3.02 -2.40 18.71
C TRP A 21 2.68 -1.81 17.33
N GLY A 22 1.72 -2.38 16.60
CA GLY A 22 1.45 -1.98 15.22
C GLY A 22 1.00 -0.52 15.07
N GLU A 23 0.18 0.00 16.00
CA GLU A 23 -0.17 1.43 16.00
C GLU A 23 1.06 2.34 16.16
N TYR A 24 2.01 1.96 17.02
CA TYR A 24 3.26 2.70 17.18
C TYR A 24 4.09 2.68 15.89
N TYR A 25 4.18 1.52 15.22
CA TYR A 25 4.84 1.41 13.92
C TYR A 25 4.16 2.25 12.85
N ARG A 26 2.82 2.22 12.79
CA ARG A 26 2.01 3.03 11.88
C ARG A 26 2.32 4.53 12.06
N GLU A 27 2.29 5.02 13.29
CA GLU A 27 2.62 6.41 13.60
C GLU A 27 4.07 6.79 13.26
N ALA A 28 5.03 5.87 13.47
CA ALA A 28 6.43 6.09 13.11
C ALA A 28 6.58 6.24 11.58
N ILE A 29 5.90 5.38 10.81
CA ILE A 29 5.88 5.42 9.35
C ILE A 29 5.21 6.71 8.86
N ASP A 30 4.06 7.09 9.42
CA ASP A 30 3.35 8.33 9.08
C ASP A 30 4.27 9.54 9.27
N ARG A 31 4.95 9.62 10.42
CA ARG A 31 5.88 10.72 10.73
C ARG A 31 7.05 10.78 9.76
N GLN A 32 7.60 9.62 9.40
CA GLN A 32 8.75 9.54 8.49
C GLN A 32 8.35 9.82 7.04
N LEU A 33 7.14 9.47 6.62
CA LEU A 33 6.60 9.73 5.28
C LEU A 33 6.18 11.18 5.09
N LYS A 34 5.68 11.84 6.14
CA LYS A 34 5.19 13.23 6.09
C LYS A 34 6.05 14.22 5.27
N PRO A 35 7.38 14.33 5.46
CA PRO A 35 8.21 15.26 4.67
C PRO A 35 8.36 14.87 3.19
N TRP A 36 8.11 13.61 2.84
CA TRP A 36 8.16 13.12 1.46
C TRP A 36 6.83 13.25 0.75
N LEU A 37 5.73 13.03 1.47
CA LEU A 37 4.38 13.15 0.93
C LEU A 37 4.11 14.54 0.34
N GLY A 38 4.59 15.61 0.99
CA GLY A 38 4.48 16.97 0.47
C GLY A 38 5.33 17.27 -0.77
N LYS A 39 6.22 16.34 -1.16
CA LYS A 39 7.02 16.43 -2.40
C LYS A 39 6.43 15.60 -3.54
N LEU A 40 5.41 14.79 -3.27
CA LEU A 40 4.70 14.04 -4.28
C LEU A 40 3.63 14.93 -4.91
N TYR A 41 3.67 15.02 -6.24
CA TYR A 41 2.73 15.79 -7.03
C TYR A 41 2.13 14.91 -8.12
N GLY A 42 0.86 15.13 -8.44
CA GLY A 42 0.11 14.31 -9.38
C GLY A 42 -1.39 14.45 -9.16
N PHE A 43 -2.15 13.63 -9.87
CA PHE A 43 -3.60 13.55 -9.78
C PHE A 43 -4.05 12.35 -8.95
N HIS A 44 -3.38 11.21 -9.08
CA HIS A 44 -3.85 9.95 -8.48
C HIS A 44 -2.76 9.27 -7.62
N LEU A 45 -3.09 9.05 -6.34
CA LEU A 45 -2.30 8.26 -5.40
C LEU A 45 -3.01 6.94 -5.15
N LEU A 46 -2.31 5.83 -5.38
CA LEU A 46 -2.83 4.49 -5.12
C LEU A 46 -2.18 3.90 -3.86
N LYS A 47 -2.97 3.53 -2.86
CA LYS A 47 -2.51 2.81 -1.68
C LYS A 47 -2.84 1.33 -1.83
N VAL A 48 -1.83 0.47 -1.80
CA VAL A 48 -1.98 -0.96 -2.11
C VAL A 48 -1.84 -1.79 -0.83
N GLY A 49 -2.90 -2.51 -0.49
CA GLY A 49 -3.04 -3.32 0.72
C GLY A 49 -3.64 -2.54 1.90
N ASN A 50 -4.27 -3.25 2.84
CA ASN A 50 -5.01 -2.62 3.94
C ASN A 50 -4.09 -1.85 4.91
N LEU A 51 -2.88 -2.35 5.16
CA LEU A 51 -1.89 -1.62 5.97
C LEU A 51 -1.49 -0.27 5.34
N SER A 52 -1.44 -0.19 4.01
CA SER A 52 -1.23 1.08 3.31
C SER A 52 -2.43 2.01 3.44
N ALA A 53 -3.65 1.48 3.43
CA ALA A 53 -4.88 2.26 3.56
C ALA A 53 -4.92 3.03 4.90
N GLU A 54 -4.40 2.44 5.96
CA GLU A 54 -4.35 3.02 7.32
C GLU A 54 -3.23 4.06 7.54
N ILE A 55 -2.28 4.20 6.61
CA ILE A 55 -1.23 5.25 6.68
C ILE A 55 -1.85 6.61 6.43
N ASN A 56 -1.55 7.58 7.31
CA ASN A 56 -1.98 8.95 7.15
C ASN A 56 -1.18 9.63 6.03
N THR A 57 -1.88 10.00 4.97
CA THR A 57 -1.34 10.67 3.77
C THR A 57 -1.98 12.05 3.53
N GLU A 58 -2.55 12.67 4.56
CA GLU A 58 -3.13 14.02 4.49
C GLU A 58 -2.11 15.10 4.08
N ALA A 59 -0.83 14.88 4.40
CA ALA A 59 0.24 15.78 3.99
C ALA A 59 0.61 15.66 2.50
N CYS A 60 -0.01 14.74 1.75
CA CYS A 60 0.22 14.58 0.32
C CYS A 60 -0.55 15.63 -0.47
N ALA A 61 0.10 16.25 -1.46
CA ALA A 61 -0.57 17.22 -2.34
C ALA A 61 -1.60 16.57 -3.29
N ILE A 62 -1.51 15.25 -3.49
CA ILE A 62 -2.42 14.50 -4.35
C ILE A 62 -3.75 14.30 -3.62
N SER A 63 -4.80 15.00 -4.09
CA SER A 63 -6.12 14.97 -3.44
C SER A 63 -6.89 13.68 -3.70
N HIS A 64 -6.74 13.08 -4.89
CA HIS A 64 -7.48 11.87 -5.23
C HIS A 64 -6.68 10.62 -4.85
N GLN A 65 -7.03 10.06 -3.69
CA GLN A 65 -6.37 8.89 -3.12
C GLN A 65 -7.31 7.68 -3.15
N VAL A 66 -6.80 6.56 -3.65
CA VAL A 66 -7.56 5.32 -3.83
C VAL A 66 -6.88 4.18 -3.09
N ASN A 67 -7.64 3.45 -2.28
CA ASN A 67 -7.22 2.27 -1.55
C ASN A 67 -7.67 1.02 -2.29
N ILE A 68 -6.71 0.15 -2.62
CA ILE A 68 -6.93 -1.16 -3.25
C ILE A 68 -6.46 -2.28 -2.33
N SER A 69 -7.31 -3.29 -2.13
CA SER A 69 -6.96 -4.52 -1.41
C SER A 69 -7.92 -5.64 -1.80
N LEU A 70 -7.52 -6.90 -1.57
CA LEU A 70 -8.39 -8.06 -1.76
C LEU A 70 -9.45 -8.17 -0.66
N GLU A 71 -9.13 -7.67 0.54
CA GLU A 71 -9.98 -7.73 1.74
C GLU A 71 -9.58 -6.64 2.75
N GLY A 72 -10.51 -6.30 3.65
CA GLY A 72 -10.31 -5.30 4.71
C GLY A 72 -11.17 -4.04 4.60
N SER A 73 -10.80 -3.04 5.39
CA SER A 73 -11.41 -1.70 5.40
C SER A 73 -10.37 -0.69 5.89
N PRO A 74 -10.30 0.53 5.33
CA PRO A 74 -11.17 1.10 4.30
C PRO A 74 -10.68 0.83 2.85
N ILE A 75 -11.51 0.16 2.04
CA ILE A 75 -11.21 -0.18 0.64
C ILE A 75 -12.17 0.58 -0.28
N GLN A 76 -11.62 1.17 -1.35
CA GLN A 76 -12.42 1.77 -2.42
C GLN A 76 -12.48 0.87 -3.66
N VAL A 77 -11.42 0.10 -3.91
CA VAL A 77 -11.35 -0.84 -5.04
C VAL A 77 -10.96 -2.22 -4.51
N MET A 78 -11.85 -3.20 -4.67
CA MET A 78 -11.54 -4.59 -4.34
C MET A 78 -10.97 -5.29 -5.57
N ALA A 79 -9.66 -5.53 -5.58
CA ALA A 79 -8.97 -6.21 -6.67
C ALA A 79 -7.63 -6.78 -6.22
N ASP A 80 -7.12 -7.73 -7.00
CA ASP A 80 -5.78 -8.30 -6.79
C ASP A 80 -4.71 -7.23 -7.11
N PRO A 81 -3.81 -6.89 -6.16
CA PRO A 81 -2.68 -6.00 -6.41
C PRO A 81 -1.80 -6.39 -7.60
N LEU A 82 -1.75 -7.68 -7.97
CA LEU A 82 -1.00 -8.16 -9.14
C LEU A 82 -1.73 -7.92 -10.47
N HIS A 83 -2.99 -7.49 -10.43
CA HIS A 83 -3.86 -7.24 -11.58
C HIS A 83 -4.66 -5.94 -11.34
N LEU A 84 -3.95 -4.82 -11.33
CA LEU A 84 -4.54 -3.51 -11.09
C LEU A 84 -5.62 -3.15 -12.14
N PRO A 85 -6.86 -2.82 -11.72
CA PRO A 85 -7.96 -2.49 -12.63
C PRO A 85 -7.91 -1.02 -13.07
N PHE A 86 -6.71 -0.49 -13.32
CA PHE A 86 -6.49 0.90 -13.73
C PHE A 86 -5.86 0.95 -15.11
N ALA A 87 -6.11 2.03 -15.85
CA ALA A 87 -5.46 2.23 -17.13
C ALA A 87 -3.95 2.42 -16.94
N GLU A 88 -3.17 2.00 -17.94
CA GLU A 88 -1.73 2.25 -17.92
C GLU A 88 -1.45 3.76 -17.81
N LYS A 89 -0.44 4.12 -17.01
CA LYS A 89 -0.02 5.52 -16.78
C LYS A 89 -1.10 6.43 -16.20
N SER A 90 -2.11 5.88 -15.52
CA SER A 90 -3.16 6.68 -14.86
C SER A 90 -2.89 6.98 -13.38
N VAL A 91 -1.77 6.52 -12.82
CA VAL A 91 -1.41 6.69 -11.41
C VAL A 91 -0.05 7.37 -11.33
N ASP A 92 0.04 8.44 -10.54
CA ASP A 92 1.27 9.23 -10.40
C ASP A 92 2.14 8.74 -9.24
N ALA A 93 1.51 8.20 -8.19
CA ALA A 93 2.21 7.69 -7.02
C ALA A 93 1.53 6.44 -6.46
N CYS A 94 2.35 5.51 -5.95
CA CYS A 94 1.88 4.31 -5.26
C CYS A 94 2.49 4.21 -3.86
N LEU A 95 1.68 3.82 -2.87
CA LEU A 95 2.11 3.54 -1.50
C LEU A 95 1.93 2.06 -1.18
N LEU A 96 3.01 1.43 -0.72
CA LEU A 96 3.12 0.01 -0.37
C LEU A 96 3.68 -0.12 1.05
N SER A 97 2.86 0.18 2.06
CA SER A 97 3.26 0.09 3.47
C SER A 97 3.12 -1.34 3.97
N HIS A 98 4.27 -1.98 4.18
CA HIS A 98 4.35 -3.35 4.69
C HIS A 98 3.55 -4.37 3.85
N THR A 99 3.37 -4.12 2.54
CA THR A 99 2.62 -4.97 1.60
C THR A 99 3.50 -6.05 0.96
N LEU A 100 4.76 -5.72 0.64
CA LEU A 100 5.70 -6.62 -0.06
C LEU A 100 5.98 -7.94 0.69
N PRO A 101 6.12 -7.97 2.03
CA PRO A 101 6.40 -9.22 2.75
C PRO A 101 5.29 -10.27 2.62
N TRP A 102 4.06 -9.84 2.36
CA TRP A 102 2.88 -10.71 2.24
C TRP A 102 2.52 -11.01 0.78
N CYS A 103 3.24 -10.43 -0.18
CA CYS A 103 3.00 -10.64 -1.59
C CYS A 103 3.68 -11.95 -2.04
N SER A 104 2.93 -12.80 -2.75
CA SER A 104 3.45 -14.05 -3.31
C SER A 104 4.49 -13.84 -4.42
N ASP A 105 4.44 -12.69 -5.10
CA ASP A 105 5.36 -12.28 -6.16
C ASP A 105 5.67 -10.77 -6.08
N PRO A 106 6.58 -10.34 -5.19
CA PRO A 106 6.90 -8.93 -5.00
C PRO A 106 7.53 -8.29 -6.24
N HIS A 107 8.21 -9.07 -7.09
CA HIS A 107 8.78 -8.56 -8.33
C HIS A 107 7.70 -8.22 -9.35
N ARG A 108 6.65 -9.05 -9.42
CA ARG A 108 5.51 -8.75 -10.29
C ARG A 108 4.71 -7.55 -9.79
N LEU A 109 4.60 -7.36 -8.48
CA LEU A 109 3.91 -6.19 -7.91
C LEU A 109 4.64 -4.87 -8.23
N LEU A 110 5.96 -4.90 -8.39
CA LEU A 110 6.79 -3.73 -8.69
C LEU A 110 6.95 -3.46 -10.21
N ARG A 111 6.40 -4.32 -11.07
CA ARG A 111 6.41 -4.15 -12.53
C ARG A 111 5.20 -3.38 -12.98
#